data_AF-A0A2V8KIG4-F1
#
_entry.id   AF-A0A2V8KIG4-F1
#
_cell.length_a   1.000
_cell.length_b   1.000
_cell.length_c   1.000
_cell.angle_alpha   90.00
_cell.angle_beta   90.00
_cell.angle_gamma   90.00
#
_symmetry.space_group_name_H-M   'P 1'
#
loop_
_entity.id
_entity.type
_entity.pdbx_description
1 polymer ?
#
loop_
_entity_poly.entity_id
_entity_poly.type
_entity_poly.pdbx_seq_one_letter_code
_entity_poly.pdbx_strand_id
1 'polypeptide(L)'
;MPIRKTKGDFQMKIRFGGSIAIAFAIVTALCLTSISAAAQSAASKDIPRLPNGKPDFSGNWDHPRVLDVTRDGKGCGGGTAGCTQKGNGELSFTPEGAKKFKGPRIDFTAYCLPWGYSRSSQVEYPLSIMQKPDRLAFLYESNNIFHVVHMDGRDHPKDLEPNWGRHAGHRHYWL
;
A
#
# COMPACT_ATOMS: atom_id res chain seq x y z
N MET A 1 -31.35 -100.08 10.33
CA MET A 1 -31.57 -98.69 10.75
C MET A 1 -30.88 -97.78 9.73
N PRO A 2 -31.60 -96.87 9.04
CA PRO A 2 -31.10 -96.20 7.83
C PRO A 2 -30.34 -94.89 8.13
N ILE A 3 -29.25 -94.64 7.41
CA ILE A 3 -28.48 -93.39 7.47
C ILE A 3 -29.14 -92.38 6.53
N ARG A 4 -29.65 -91.30 7.12
CA ARG A 4 -30.38 -90.19 6.50
C ARG A 4 -29.42 -89.31 5.68
N LYS A 5 -29.77 -89.01 4.42
CA LYS A 5 -29.10 -87.96 3.62
C LYS A 5 -29.52 -86.58 4.12
N THR A 6 -28.57 -85.66 4.29
CA THR A 6 -28.82 -84.21 4.37
C THR A 6 -27.96 -83.48 3.33
N LYS A 7 -28.63 -82.85 2.37
CA LYS A 7 -28.06 -81.97 1.34
C LYS A 7 -28.06 -80.56 1.95
N GLY A 8 -26.88 -80.00 2.22
CA GLY A 8 -26.73 -78.64 2.72
C GLY A 8 -26.51 -77.67 1.56
N ASP A 9 -27.50 -76.84 1.25
CA ASP A 9 -27.35 -75.69 0.36
C ASP A 9 -26.70 -74.53 1.13
N PHE A 10 -25.54 -74.08 0.67
CA PHE A 10 -24.84 -72.92 1.23
C PHE A 10 -25.25 -71.65 0.47
N GLN A 11 -26.13 -70.83 1.07
CA GLN A 11 -26.50 -69.51 0.56
C GLN A 11 -25.67 -68.43 1.27
N MET A 12 -24.73 -67.82 0.55
CA MET A 12 -23.91 -66.71 1.03
C MET A 12 -24.64 -65.38 0.81
N LYS A 13 -25.28 -64.82 1.86
CA LYS A 13 -25.83 -63.46 1.84
C LYS A 13 -24.70 -62.43 2.06
N ILE A 14 -24.26 -61.81 0.99
CA ILE A 14 -23.17 -60.81 0.93
C ILE A 14 -23.60 -59.52 1.64
N ARG A 15 -23.00 -59.22 2.81
CA ARG A 15 -23.17 -57.97 3.58
C ARG A 15 -22.16 -56.90 3.11
N PHE A 16 -22.27 -56.37 1.90
CA PHE A 16 -21.32 -55.37 1.36
C PHE A 16 -21.84 -53.93 1.26
N GLY A 17 -23.11 -53.66 1.58
CA GLY A 17 -23.69 -52.33 1.35
C GLY A 17 -23.38 -51.25 2.40
N GLY A 18 -23.04 -51.62 3.64
CA GLY A 18 -22.95 -50.67 4.76
C GLY A 18 -21.63 -49.88 4.80
N SER A 19 -20.53 -50.48 4.37
CA SER A 19 -19.18 -49.92 4.59
C SER A 19 -18.80 -48.82 3.59
N ILE A 20 -19.42 -48.83 2.39
CA ILE A 20 -19.09 -47.87 1.32
C ILE A 20 -19.72 -46.50 1.58
N ALA A 21 -20.92 -46.46 2.18
CA ALA A 21 -21.62 -45.21 2.48
C ALA A 21 -20.94 -44.39 3.60
N ILE A 22 -20.34 -45.06 4.59
CA ILE A 22 -19.65 -44.40 5.71
C ILE A 22 -18.31 -43.81 5.25
N ALA A 23 -17.59 -44.50 4.37
CA ALA A 23 -16.33 -44.01 3.82
C ALA A 23 -16.52 -42.74 2.97
N PHE A 24 -17.61 -42.66 2.19
CA PHE A 24 -17.91 -41.48 1.36
C PHE A 24 -18.26 -40.24 2.19
N ALA A 25 -18.97 -40.40 3.32
CA ALA A 25 -19.34 -39.29 4.19
C ALA A 25 -18.14 -38.69 4.96
N ILE A 26 -17.13 -39.52 5.28
CA ILE A 26 -15.92 -39.07 5.96
C ILE A 26 -15.01 -38.30 4.99
N VAL A 27 -14.87 -38.77 3.75
CA VAL A 27 -14.02 -38.11 2.73
C VAL A 27 -14.59 -36.75 2.31
N THR A 28 -15.91 -36.59 2.22
CA THR A 28 -16.52 -35.29 1.90
C THR A 28 -16.42 -34.28 3.05
N ALA A 29 -16.54 -34.73 4.30
CA ALA A 29 -16.34 -33.86 5.47
C ALA A 29 -14.88 -33.38 5.63
N LEU A 30 -13.89 -34.18 5.22
CA LEU A 30 -12.47 -33.83 5.24
C LEU A 30 -12.04 -32.89 4.10
N CYS A 31 -12.78 -32.84 2.99
CA CYS A 31 -12.49 -31.91 1.88
C CYS A 31 -13.12 -30.51 2.03
N LEU A 32 -14.07 -30.34 2.96
CA LEU A 32 -14.75 -29.05 3.19
C LEU A 32 -14.07 -28.19 4.27
N THR A 33 -13.12 -28.72 5.03
CA THR A 33 -12.42 -27.96 6.10
C THR A 33 -11.14 -27.27 5.62
N SER A 34 -10.63 -27.60 4.43
CA SER A 34 -9.36 -27.09 3.90
C SER A 34 -9.46 -25.79 3.08
N ILE A 35 -10.66 -25.22 2.89
CA ILE A 35 -10.84 -24.00 2.08
C ILE A 35 -10.80 -22.70 2.91
N SER A 36 -10.89 -22.76 4.25
CA SER A 36 -10.99 -21.53 5.07
C SER A 36 -9.66 -20.88 5.50
N ALA A 37 -8.49 -21.43 5.15
CA ALA A 37 -7.21 -20.87 5.62
C ALA A 37 -6.63 -19.74 4.74
N ALA A 38 -7.15 -19.50 3.53
CA ALA A 38 -6.62 -18.46 2.64
C ALA A 38 -7.26 -17.07 2.85
N ALA A 39 -8.31 -16.95 3.69
CA ALA A 39 -9.07 -15.72 3.86
C ALA A 39 -8.86 -15.02 5.22
N GLN A 40 -8.01 -15.56 6.10
CA GLN A 40 -7.73 -15.01 7.42
C GLN A 40 -6.24 -14.78 7.61
N SER A 41 -5.69 -13.85 6.85
CA SER A 41 -4.43 -13.18 7.21
C SER A 41 -4.34 -11.83 6.50
N ALA A 42 -5.27 -10.93 6.84
CA ALA A 42 -4.83 -9.56 7.10
C ALA A 42 -4.11 -9.56 8.46
N ALA A 43 -3.02 -10.34 8.56
CA ALA A 43 -2.08 -10.15 9.64
C ALA A 43 -1.59 -8.72 9.48
N SER A 44 -1.73 -7.90 10.52
CA SER A 44 -0.99 -6.66 10.64
C SER A 44 0.49 -7.06 10.53
N LYS A 45 1.06 -6.97 9.32
CA LYS A 45 2.49 -7.18 9.13
C LYS A 45 3.14 -6.16 10.04
N ASP A 46 3.89 -6.64 11.04
CA ASP A 46 4.75 -5.76 11.82
C ASP A 46 5.51 -4.86 10.85
N ILE A 47 5.46 -3.55 11.11
CA ILE A 47 6.09 -2.56 10.24
C ILE A 47 7.57 -2.95 10.12
N PRO A 48 8.12 -3.13 8.90
CA PRO A 48 9.53 -3.40 8.72
C PRO A 48 10.36 -2.36 9.47
N ARG A 49 11.40 -2.80 10.18
CA ARG A 49 12.26 -1.93 10.98
C ARG A 49 13.70 -2.05 10.52
N LEU A 50 14.38 -0.92 10.59
CA LEU A 50 15.83 -0.86 10.47
C LEU A 50 16.50 -1.52 11.68
N PRO A 51 17.79 -1.87 11.60
CA PRO A 51 18.54 -2.41 12.74
C PRO A 51 18.55 -1.52 13.99
N ASN A 52 18.30 -0.22 13.83
CA ASN A 52 18.16 0.73 14.94
C ASN A 52 16.75 0.78 15.57
N GLY A 53 15.85 -0.13 15.18
CA GLY A 53 14.48 -0.23 15.67
C GLY A 53 13.50 0.82 15.12
N LYS A 54 13.95 1.76 14.29
CA LYS A 54 13.06 2.72 13.62
C LYS A 54 12.31 2.04 12.47
N PRO A 55 11.09 2.49 12.11
CA PRO A 55 10.43 2.05 10.89
C PRO A 55 11.33 2.23 9.66
N ASP A 56 11.31 1.22 8.80
CA ASP A 56 11.93 1.25 7.48
C ASP A 56 10.90 1.68 6.46
N PHE A 57 11.08 2.88 5.91
CA PHE A 57 10.25 3.46 4.86
C PHE A 57 10.76 3.10 3.47
N SER A 58 11.84 2.32 3.34
CA SER A 58 12.43 1.99 2.05
C SER A 58 11.46 1.16 1.20
N GLY A 59 11.30 1.56 -0.06
CA GLY A 59 10.41 0.86 -0.98
C GLY A 59 9.75 1.80 -1.99
N ASN A 60 8.90 1.21 -2.84
CA ASN A 60 8.09 1.95 -3.80
C ASN A 60 6.69 2.11 -3.23
N TRP A 61 6.28 3.35 -3.06
CA TRP A 61 5.00 3.78 -2.51
C TRP A 61 4.13 4.29 -3.64
N ASP A 62 3.09 3.53 -3.96
CA ASP A 62 2.13 3.91 -4.98
C ASP A 62 0.90 4.58 -4.34
N HIS A 63 0.34 5.55 -5.04
CA HIS A 63 -0.87 6.23 -4.64
C HIS A 63 -1.63 6.77 -5.86
N PRO A 64 -2.97 6.86 -5.80
CA PRO A 64 -3.72 7.55 -6.83
C PRO A 64 -3.43 9.05 -6.81
N ARG A 65 -3.58 9.72 -7.96
CA ARG A 65 -3.37 11.18 -8.04
C ARG A 65 -4.41 11.93 -7.23
N VAL A 66 -3.97 12.86 -6.38
CA VAL A 66 -4.87 13.72 -5.60
C VAL A 66 -4.98 15.09 -6.28
N LEU A 67 -6.21 15.50 -6.65
CA LEU A 67 -6.44 16.80 -7.32
C LEU A 67 -6.57 17.95 -6.32
N ASP A 68 -7.20 17.68 -5.18
CA ASP A 68 -7.44 18.66 -4.12
C ASP A 68 -7.33 17.96 -2.76
N VAL A 69 -6.19 18.17 -2.10
CA VAL A 69 -5.89 17.60 -0.79
C VAL A 69 -6.79 18.13 0.33
N THR A 70 -7.56 19.19 0.10
CA THR A 70 -8.41 19.81 1.12
C THR A 70 -9.80 19.18 1.20
N ARG A 71 -10.20 18.42 0.18
CA ARG A 71 -11.57 17.94 0.02
C ARG A 71 -11.64 16.43 -0.15
N ASP A 72 -12.66 15.85 0.46
CA ASP A 72 -13.04 14.46 0.20
C ASP A 72 -13.51 14.30 -1.25
N GLY A 73 -13.28 13.11 -1.82
CA GLY A 73 -13.68 12.79 -3.18
C GLY A 73 -13.88 11.30 -3.39
N LYS A 74 -14.83 10.94 -4.25
CA LYS A 74 -15.09 9.55 -4.69
C LYS A 74 -14.41 9.22 -6.02
N GLY A 75 -13.35 9.94 -6.32
CA GLY A 75 -12.54 9.79 -7.51
C GLY A 75 -11.23 10.57 -7.32
N CYS A 76 -10.19 10.08 -7.94
CA CYS A 76 -8.86 10.65 -7.90
C CYS A 76 -8.50 11.09 -9.32
N GLY A 77 -7.53 11.99 -9.44
CA GLY A 77 -7.05 12.42 -10.74
C GLY A 77 -6.50 11.25 -11.57
N GLY A 78 -6.39 11.44 -12.88
CA GLY A 78 -5.76 10.45 -13.76
C GLY A 78 -6.64 9.24 -14.13
N GLY A 79 -7.92 9.22 -13.73
CA GLY A 79 -8.87 8.20 -14.18
C GLY A 79 -8.80 6.87 -13.42
N THR A 80 -8.14 6.83 -12.26
CA THR A 80 -8.12 5.65 -11.38
C THR A 80 -9.53 5.34 -10.89
N ALA A 81 -10.09 4.21 -11.34
CA ALA A 81 -11.46 3.81 -10.98
C ALA A 81 -11.54 3.35 -9.52
N GLY A 82 -12.64 3.69 -8.85
CA GLY A 82 -12.97 3.19 -7.51
C GLY A 82 -12.13 3.75 -6.37
N CYS A 83 -11.25 4.71 -6.61
CA CYS A 83 -10.44 5.31 -5.58
C CYS A 83 -11.21 6.41 -4.82
N THR A 84 -10.92 6.53 -3.53
CA THR A 84 -11.49 7.55 -2.65
C THR A 84 -10.35 8.35 -2.04
N GLN A 85 -10.55 9.66 -1.89
CA GLN A 85 -9.61 10.53 -1.20
C GLN A 85 -10.28 11.09 0.06
N LYS A 86 -9.52 11.14 1.14
CA LYS A 86 -9.90 11.87 2.36
C LYS A 86 -9.08 13.16 2.39
N GLY A 87 -9.77 14.29 2.42
CA GLY A 87 -9.13 15.60 2.51
C GLY A 87 -8.59 15.88 3.91
N ASN A 88 -7.54 16.67 3.98
CA ASN A 88 -6.93 17.14 5.22
C ASN A 88 -7.61 18.40 5.79
N GLY A 89 -8.66 18.90 5.13
CA GLY A 89 -9.36 20.13 5.51
C GLY A 89 -8.66 21.40 5.01
N GLU A 90 -9.00 22.53 5.63
CA GLU A 90 -8.46 23.84 5.24
C GLU A 90 -6.95 23.93 5.48
N LEU A 91 -6.22 24.43 4.48
CA LEU A 91 -4.77 24.58 4.56
C LEU A 91 -4.40 25.70 5.56
N SER A 92 -3.54 25.36 6.51
CA SER A 92 -3.02 26.31 7.50
C SER A 92 -1.94 27.22 6.88
N PHE A 93 -2.37 28.29 6.21
CA PHE A 93 -1.45 29.29 5.66
C PHE A 93 -1.10 30.39 6.66
N THR A 94 0.11 30.94 6.54
CA THR A 94 0.42 32.25 7.13
C THR A 94 -0.33 33.35 6.36
N PRO A 95 -0.53 34.56 6.92
CA PRO A 95 -1.17 35.66 6.21
C PRO A 95 -0.51 35.98 4.85
N GLU A 96 0.81 35.89 4.78
CA GLU A 96 1.60 36.09 3.55
C GLU A 96 1.33 34.97 2.54
N GLY A 97 1.37 33.71 3.00
CA GLY A 97 1.10 32.54 2.15
C GLY A 97 -0.32 32.56 1.58
N ALA A 98 -1.31 32.98 2.37
CA ALA A 98 -2.69 33.14 1.90
C ALA A 98 -2.81 34.22 0.82
N LYS A 99 -2.06 35.34 0.94
CA LYS A 99 -2.05 36.41 -0.07
C LYS A 99 -1.45 35.91 -1.38
N LYS A 100 -0.37 35.13 -1.33
CA LYS A 100 0.25 34.56 -2.54
C LYS A 100 -0.54 33.42 -3.17
N PHE A 101 -1.19 32.59 -2.37
CA PHE A 101 -2.07 31.54 -2.87
C PHE A 101 -3.25 32.09 -3.70
N LYS A 102 -3.72 33.30 -3.38
CA LYS A 102 -4.75 34.06 -4.11
C LYS A 102 -4.20 34.84 -5.31
N GLY A 103 -2.88 34.93 -5.46
CA GLY A 103 -2.22 35.62 -6.56
C GLY A 103 -2.27 34.84 -7.88
N PRO A 104 -1.72 35.41 -8.97
CA PRO A 104 -1.66 34.73 -10.26
C PRO A 104 -0.84 33.45 -10.17
N ARG A 105 -1.42 32.34 -10.66
CA ARG A 105 -0.76 31.03 -10.70
C ARG A 105 -0.07 30.86 -12.05
N ILE A 106 1.22 30.58 -12.01
CA ILE A 106 1.99 30.16 -13.18
C ILE A 106 2.21 28.64 -13.10
N ASP A 107 1.98 27.93 -14.21
CA ASP A 107 2.37 26.53 -14.28
C ASP A 107 3.88 26.47 -14.59
N PHE A 108 4.68 26.23 -13.56
CA PHE A 108 6.14 26.08 -13.68
C PHE A 108 6.55 25.04 -14.72
N THR A 109 5.73 24.00 -14.90
CA THR A 109 6.03 22.89 -15.83
C THR A 109 5.88 23.32 -17.28
N ALA A 110 5.03 24.31 -17.57
CA ALA A 110 4.91 24.91 -18.90
C ALA A 110 6.15 25.74 -19.28
N TYR A 111 6.97 26.13 -18.31
CA TYR A 111 8.21 26.87 -18.49
C TYR A 111 9.47 25.99 -18.37
N CYS A 112 9.33 24.67 -18.48
CA CYS A 112 10.41 23.69 -18.30
C CYS A 112 11.11 23.80 -16.92
N LEU A 113 10.40 24.32 -15.91
CA LEU A 113 10.88 24.36 -14.54
C LEU A 113 10.41 23.11 -13.77
N PRO A 114 11.15 22.69 -12.72
CA PRO A 114 10.78 21.53 -11.92
C PRO A 114 9.38 21.65 -11.29
N TRP A 115 8.74 20.51 -11.06
CA TRP A 115 7.38 20.45 -10.52
C TRP A 115 7.28 20.90 -9.06
N GLY A 116 8.40 20.90 -8.33
CA GLY A 116 8.45 21.16 -6.90
C GLY A 116 7.92 19.97 -6.08
N TYR A 117 8.22 19.98 -4.78
CA TYR A 117 7.97 18.84 -3.90
C TYR A 117 6.48 18.44 -3.80
N SER A 118 5.59 19.43 -3.70
CA SER A 118 4.15 19.18 -3.49
C SER A 118 3.47 18.57 -4.71
N ARG A 119 3.79 19.04 -5.92
CA ARG A 119 3.24 18.48 -7.17
C ARG A 119 3.84 17.11 -7.45
N SER A 120 5.15 16.94 -7.26
CA SER A 120 5.81 15.64 -7.43
C SER A 120 5.26 14.54 -6.52
N SER A 121 4.76 14.91 -5.33
CA SER A 121 4.19 13.94 -4.37
C SER A 121 2.68 13.68 -4.54
N GLN A 122 1.98 14.38 -5.45
CA GLN A 122 0.52 14.26 -5.60
C GLN A 122 0.10 13.66 -6.95
N VAL A 123 1.05 13.44 -7.84
CA VAL A 123 0.83 12.85 -9.16
C VAL A 123 0.74 11.32 -9.06
N GLU A 124 0.14 10.69 -10.05
CA GLU A 124 -0.18 9.25 -10.15
C GLU A 124 1.04 8.33 -10.29
N TYR A 125 2.25 8.82 -10.00
CA TYR A 125 3.47 8.06 -10.17
C TYR A 125 3.99 7.56 -8.82
N PRO A 126 4.44 6.30 -8.70
CA PRO A 126 5.05 5.79 -7.49
C PRO A 126 6.23 6.63 -7.00
N LEU A 127 6.27 6.86 -5.70
CA LEU A 127 7.37 7.46 -4.97
C LEU A 127 8.30 6.35 -4.46
N SER A 128 9.55 6.35 -4.88
CA SER A 128 10.55 5.46 -4.26
C SER A 128 11.23 6.18 -3.12
N ILE A 129 11.29 5.53 -1.96
CA ILE A 129 11.98 6.02 -0.77
C ILE A 129 13.20 5.14 -0.52
N MET A 130 14.35 5.77 -0.31
CA MET A 130 15.58 5.09 0.12
C MET A 130 16.00 5.63 1.49
N GLN A 131 15.92 4.79 2.52
CA GLN A 131 16.32 5.16 3.87
C GLN A 131 17.69 4.58 4.23
N LYS A 132 18.53 5.42 4.82
CA LYS A 132 19.77 5.06 5.51
C LYS A 132 19.74 5.66 6.91
N PRO A 133 20.65 5.23 7.82
CA PRO A 133 20.72 5.82 9.16
C PRO A 133 20.96 7.34 9.18
N ASP A 134 21.65 7.88 8.17
CA ASP A 134 22.08 9.27 8.06
C ASP A 134 21.25 10.12 7.07
N ARG A 135 20.41 9.50 6.23
CA ARG A 135 19.68 10.21 5.17
C ARG A 135 18.44 9.46 4.68
N LEU A 136 17.48 10.22 4.19
CA LEU A 136 16.26 9.75 3.53
C LEU A 136 16.19 10.40 2.15
N ALA A 137 16.06 9.62 1.10
CA ALA A 137 15.89 10.12 -0.26
C ALA A 137 14.50 9.77 -0.80
N PHE A 138 13.81 10.77 -1.32
CA PHE A 138 12.55 10.66 -2.04
C PHE A 138 12.86 10.77 -3.53
N LEU A 139 12.56 9.73 -4.31
CA LEU A 139 12.78 9.67 -5.74
C LEU A 139 11.42 9.64 -6.44
N TYR A 140 11.16 10.69 -7.22
CA TYR A 140 9.95 10.81 -8.00
C TYR A 140 10.22 10.33 -9.42
N GLU A 141 9.40 9.41 -9.91
CA GLU A 141 9.50 8.92 -11.29
C GLU A 141 9.33 10.06 -12.31
N SER A 142 8.40 10.98 -12.02
CA SER A 142 8.13 12.10 -12.91
C SER A 142 9.28 13.13 -12.91
N ASN A 143 9.86 13.34 -14.09
CA ASN A 143 10.94 14.31 -14.37
C ASN A 143 12.28 14.01 -13.67
N ASN A 144 12.51 12.79 -13.19
CA ASN A 144 13.74 12.39 -12.50
C ASN A 144 14.13 13.33 -11.33
N ILE A 145 13.13 13.89 -10.65
CA ILE A 145 13.34 14.78 -9.51
C ILE A 145 13.57 13.93 -8.27
N PHE A 146 14.51 14.34 -7.42
CA PHE A 146 14.74 13.71 -6.13
C PHE A 146 14.97 14.76 -5.04
N HIS A 147 14.61 14.41 -3.82
CA HIS A 147 14.83 15.22 -2.63
C HIS A 147 15.57 14.38 -1.59
N VAL A 148 16.68 14.89 -1.05
CA VAL A 148 17.46 14.21 -0.01
C VAL A 148 17.36 14.99 1.30
N VAL A 149 16.83 14.33 2.32
CA VAL A 149 16.80 14.82 3.70
C VAL A 149 17.97 14.20 4.45
N HIS A 150 18.85 15.03 4.98
CA HIS A 150 19.94 14.59 5.85
C HIS A 150 19.48 14.54 7.31
N MET A 151 19.82 13.46 7.99
CA MET A 151 19.41 13.15 9.38
C MET A 151 20.62 12.90 10.29
N ASP A 152 21.83 13.25 9.85
CA ASP A 152 23.10 13.06 10.54
C ASP A 152 23.37 14.12 11.63
N GLY A 153 22.36 14.93 11.98
CA GLY A 153 22.46 15.95 13.02
C GLY A 153 23.20 17.22 12.61
N ARG A 154 23.55 17.38 11.32
CA ARG A 154 24.10 18.64 10.82
C ARG A 154 23.08 19.77 10.96
N ASP A 155 23.57 20.96 11.23
CA ASP A 155 22.74 22.16 11.20
C ASP A 155 22.20 22.41 9.78
N HIS A 156 21.01 22.98 9.71
CA HIS A 156 20.51 23.50 8.44
C HIS A 156 21.43 24.62 7.93
N PRO A 157 21.74 24.66 6.63
CA PRO A 157 22.49 25.76 6.04
C PRO A 157 21.85 27.11 6.42
N LYS A 158 22.67 28.05 6.90
CA LYS A 158 22.18 29.40 7.26
C LYS A 158 21.73 30.18 6.04
N ASP A 159 22.40 29.92 4.92
CA ASP A 159 22.05 30.44 3.61
C ASP A 159 21.40 29.32 2.80
N LEU A 160 20.09 29.43 2.58
CA LEU A 160 19.33 28.45 1.83
C LEU A 160 19.28 28.92 0.39
N GLU A 161 20.03 28.24 -0.46
CA GLU A 161 19.91 28.45 -1.90
C GLU A 161 18.47 28.16 -2.33
N PRO A 162 17.77 29.14 -2.92
CA PRO A 162 16.41 28.99 -3.34
C PRO A 162 16.33 28.11 -4.61
N ASN A 163 16.51 26.81 -4.42
CA ASN A 163 16.45 25.81 -5.48
C ASN A 163 15.30 24.83 -5.22
N TRP A 164 14.92 24.10 -6.27
CA TRP A 164 13.68 23.33 -6.32
C TRP A 164 13.71 21.99 -5.54
N GLY A 165 14.84 21.59 -4.93
CA GLY A 165 14.99 20.23 -4.39
C GLY A 165 16.07 19.97 -3.32
N ARG A 166 16.93 20.95 -2.99
CA ARG A 166 17.87 20.89 -1.87
C ARG A 166 17.48 21.91 -0.83
N HIS A 167 17.29 21.43 0.40
CA HIS A 167 17.22 22.26 1.60
C HIS A 167 16.39 23.54 1.42
N ALA A 168 15.18 23.44 0.88
CA ALA A 168 14.15 24.41 1.24
C ALA A 168 13.65 24.02 2.62
N GLY A 169 14.48 24.26 3.64
CA GLY A 169 14.01 24.31 5.01
C GLY A 169 13.08 25.51 5.12
N HIS A 170 11.80 25.34 4.77
CA HIS A 170 10.67 26.15 5.25
C HIS A 170 10.88 27.67 5.36
N ARG A 171 11.73 28.26 4.50
CA ARG A 171 12.03 29.69 4.48
C ARG A 171 12.19 30.07 3.03
N HIS A 172 11.25 30.87 2.53
CA HIS A 172 11.25 31.44 1.19
C HIS A 172 11.03 30.37 0.10
N TYR A 173 9.85 29.76 0.01
CA TYR A 173 8.90 30.05 -1.09
C TYR A 173 7.42 29.82 -0.72
N TRP A 174 7.07 30.08 0.55
CA TRP A 174 5.74 30.64 0.90
C TRP A 174 5.74 32.18 0.84
N LEU A 175 6.76 32.69 0.14
CA LEU A 175 6.73 33.84 -0.75
C LEU A 175 5.65 33.62 -1.83
#